data_AF-A0A8H4NVL4-F1
#
_entry.id   AF-A0A8H4NVL4-F1
#
_cell.length_a   1.000
_cell.length_b   1.000
_cell.length_c   1.000
_cell.angle_alpha   90.00
_cell.angle_beta   90.00
_cell.angle_gamma   90.00
#
_symmetry.space_group_name_H-M   'P 1'
#
loop_
_entity.id
_entity.type
_entity.pdbx_description
1 polymer ?
#
loop_
_entity_poly.entity_id
_entity_poly.type
_entity_poly.pdbx_seq_one_letter_code
_entity_poly.pdbx_strand_id
1 'polypeptide(L)'
;MSLFGNLLDGVKSAGQWAIDHSGNITPALAAVSRAAGILFSPDGSIQQKETLLALTGDTDQQNLANFSKTFTFVSHQLAVKAVNAVVRNSENVKGMSGLVQDSVVGLWRYPTGLSHNGEPSTSMYQDLSAIMGSMNIPVSWTDSSGKTNDTVNDIGKALFASTSLEGLSPLLESENPIVTVLAEAPTQDGIIHAAHVYYPIPMGKSTLEYSLHSAICIKCTTNKDAQALSAAQDHFTMANTPVDEDSWLVTLNITWASAPVATSQAVQSKFQEIISKSYSALSLVASRVIGTLQTVKIQTQASQSPAYAQAAVQAAATAAVNDTGTDDNAPHRNAVPVVVTDSTWFPKAFFEANIEHGSVSGSDTTTK
;
A
#
# COMPACT_ATOMS: atom_id res chain seq x y z
N MET A 1 -3.91 -7.67 5.57
CA MET A 1 -2.49 -7.28 5.49
C MET A 1 -2.00 -7.45 4.06
N SER A 2 -1.99 -6.39 3.27
CA SER A 2 -1.05 -6.20 2.15
C SER A 2 -1.09 -4.74 1.71
N LEU A 3 0.12 -4.23 1.54
CA LEU A 3 0.56 -3.00 0.88
C LEU A 3 2.07 -3.16 0.70
N PHE A 4 2.71 -3.63 1.77
CA PHE A 4 4.07 -4.13 1.91
C PHE A 4 4.11 -4.76 3.29
N GLY A 5 4.37 -6.05 3.44
CA GLY A 5 4.50 -6.66 4.78
C GLY A 5 5.77 -6.27 5.54
N ASN A 6 6.33 -5.06 5.32
CA ASN A 6 7.45 -4.36 5.99
C ASN A 6 8.41 -3.64 5.01
N LEU A 7 7.94 -2.80 4.07
CA LEU A 7 8.84 -2.22 3.05
C LEU A 7 8.59 -0.75 2.69
N LEU A 8 7.91 -0.01 3.58
CA LEU A 8 7.95 1.44 3.59
C LEU A 8 9.25 2.00 4.21
N ASP A 9 10.06 1.15 4.89
CA ASP A 9 11.43 1.50 5.35
C ASP A 9 12.49 1.37 4.23
N GLY A 10 12.04 1.17 2.99
CA GLY A 10 12.86 1.24 1.80
C GLY A 10 13.60 -0.05 1.46
N VAL A 11 14.23 -0.02 0.30
CA VAL A 11 15.01 -1.08 -0.34
C VAL A 11 15.97 -1.85 0.60
N LYS A 12 16.52 -1.16 1.62
CA LYS A 12 17.41 -1.79 2.61
C LYS A 12 16.68 -2.79 3.51
N SER A 13 15.44 -2.51 3.90
CA SER A 13 14.61 -3.44 4.68
C SER A 13 14.23 -4.70 3.88
N ALA A 14 14.07 -4.59 2.55
CA ALA A 14 13.85 -5.74 1.66
C ALA A 14 15.07 -6.65 1.58
N GLY A 15 16.26 -6.05 1.40
CA GLY A 15 17.51 -6.78 1.37
C GLY A 15 17.73 -7.55 2.68
N GLN A 16 17.54 -6.88 3.83
CA GLN A 16 17.65 -7.54 5.12
C GLN A 16 16.60 -8.64 5.31
N TRP A 17 15.35 -8.39 4.91
CA TRP A 17 14.30 -9.40 4.98
C TRP A 17 14.66 -10.66 4.17
N ALA A 18 15.21 -10.50 2.97
CA ALA A 18 15.63 -11.62 2.13
C ALA A 18 16.75 -12.44 2.79
N ILE A 19 17.70 -11.79 3.47
CA ILE A 19 18.71 -12.46 4.30
C ILE A 19 18.04 -13.29 5.39
N ASP A 20 17.18 -12.65 6.20
CA ASP A 20 16.59 -13.24 7.41
C ASP A 20 15.61 -14.39 7.12
N HIS A 21 15.02 -14.43 5.92
CA HIS A 21 13.95 -15.37 5.59
C HIS A 21 14.34 -16.41 4.54
N SER A 22 15.54 -16.31 3.95
CA SER A 22 16.05 -17.35 3.06
C SER A 22 16.40 -18.62 3.85
N GLY A 23 15.86 -19.77 3.43
CA GLY A 23 16.27 -21.08 3.93
C GLY A 23 17.70 -21.44 3.53
N ASN A 24 18.15 -20.91 2.39
CA ASN A 24 19.53 -20.88 1.95
C ASN A 24 19.78 -19.52 1.27
N ILE A 25 20.71 -18.72 1.81
CA ILE A 25 21.02 -17.38 1.33
C ILE A 25 21.82 -17.40 0.02
N THR A 26 22.61 -18.45 -0.25
CA THR A 26 23.51 -18.50 -1.41
C THR A 26 22.78 -18.36 -2.76
N PRO A 27 21.66 -19.06 -3.04
CA PRO A 27 20.88 -18.86 -4.26
C PRO A 27 20.30 -17.44 -4.39
N ALA A 28 19.90 -16.82 -3.27
CA ALA A 28 19.41 -15.45 -3.28
C ALA A 28 20.53 -14.43 -3.57
N LEU A 29 21.72 -14.62 -2.97
CA LEU A 29 22.92 -13.82 -3.30
C LEU A 29 23.23 -13.93 -4.80
N ALA A 30 23.23 -15.15 -5.35
CA ALA A 30 23.53 -15.39 -6.76
C ALA A 30 22.53 -14.72 -7.71
N ALA A 31 21.23 -14.79 -7.41
CA ALA A 31 20.18 -14.16 -8.21
C ALA A 31 20.33 -12.63 -8.24
N VAL A 32 20.56 -12.00 -7.08
CA VAL A 32 20.73 -10.54 -6.98
C VAL A 32 22.01 -10.08 -7.66
N SER A 33 23.12 -10.80 -7.48
CA SER A 33 24.39 -10.49 -8.15
C SER A 33 24.31 -10.64 -9.67
N ARG A 34 23.61 -11.67 -10.17
CA ARG A 34 23.38 -11.84 -11.61
C ARG A 34 22.55 -10.69 -12.18
N ALA A 35 21.46 -10.30 -11.49
CA ALA A 35 20.66 -9.16 -11.89
C ALA A 35 21.49 -7.85 -11.90
N ALA A 36 22.36 -7.66 -10.90
CA ALA A 36 23.27 -6.51 -10.86
C ALA A 36 24.22 -6.48 -12.05
N GLY A 37 24.82 -7.61 -12.41
CA GLY A 37 25.71 -7.72 -13.58
C GLY A 37 25.03 -7.37 -14.90
N ILE A 38 23.75 -7.73 -15.06
CA ILE A 38 22.97 -7.44 -16.28
C ILE A 38 22.48 -6.00 -16.33
N LEU A 39 22.13 -5.43 -15.18
CA LEU A 39 21.67 -4.05 -15.05
C LEU A 39 22.82 -3.04 -15.01
N PHE A 40 24.07 -3.52 -14.98
CA PHE A 40 25.23 -2.66 -15.06
C PHE A 40 25.39 -2.12 -16.48
N SER A 41 25.28 -0.80 -16.61
CA SER A 41 25.68 -0.10 -17.83
C SER A 41 27.12 0.45 -17.66
N PRO A 42 28.01 0.32 -18.66
CA PRO A 42 29.43 0.73 -18.56
C PRO A 42 29.67 2.22 -18.29
N ASP A 43 28.65 3.05 -18.46
CA ASP A 43 28.56 4.49 -18.18
C ASP A 43 28.12 4.80 -16.72
N GLY A 44 27.92 3.77 -15.90
CA GLY A 44 27.62 3.89 -14.48
C GLY A 44 28.72 4.58 -13.66
N SER A 45 28.32 5.23 -12.56
CA SER A 45 29.25 5.94 -11.66
C SER A 45 30.30 5.02 -11.04
N ILE A 46 31.46 5.57 -10.66
CA ILE A 46 32.62 4.82 -10.13
C ILE A 46 32.24 3.93 -8.91
N GLN A 47 31.33 4.39 -8.04
CA GLN A 47 30.84 3.61 -6.88
C GLN A 47 30.04 2.35 -7.27
N GLN A 48 29.36 2.37 -8.43
CA GLN A 48 28.59 1.24 -8.95
C GLN A 48 29.51 0.16 -9.52
N LYS A 49 30.65 0.56 -10.08
CA LYS A 49 31.70 -0.33 -10.58
C LYS A 49 32.45 -1.05 -9.45
N GLU A 50 32.75 -0.36 -8.35
CA GLU A 50 33.35 -0.96 -7.15
C GLU A 50 32.44 -1.99 -6.49
N THR A 51 31.12 -1.73 -6.46
CA THR A 51 30.11 -2.67 -5.93
C THR A 51 30.03 -3.95 -6.77
N LEU A 52 30.20 -3.86 -8.09
CA LEU A 52 30.19 -5.03 -8.99
C LEU A 52 31.47 -5.86 -8.89
N LEU A 53 32.64 -5.19 -8.79
CA LEU A 53 33.95 -5.84 -8.66
C LEU A 53 34.07 -6.66 -7.37
N ALA A 54 33.46 -6.19 -6.28
CA ALA A 54 33.41 -6.89 -4.99
C ALA A 54 32.59 -8.20 -5.00
N LEU A 55 31.82 -8.48 -6.05
CA LEU A 55 31.00 -9.70 -6.15
C LEU A 55 31.70 -10.83 -6.93
N THR A 56 32.82 -10.53 -7.59
CA THR A 56 33.47 -11.45 -8.54
C THR A 56 34.68 -12.20 -7.98
N GLY A 57 35.06 -11.94 -6.72
CA GLY A 57 36.26 -12.54 -6.10
C GLY A 57 36.21 -12.79 -4.59
N ASP A 58 35.06 -12.61 -3.96
CA ASP A 58 34.94 -12.55 -2.49
C ASP A 58 34.32 -13.82 -1.87
N THR A 59 34.69 -14.09 -0.62
CA THR A 59 34.16 -15.20 0.20
C THR A 59 32.66 -15.02 0.51
N ASP A 60 31.95 -16.09 0.87
CA ASP A 60 30.52 -16.05 1.24
C ASP A 60 30.19 -14.99 2.31
N GLN A 61 31.13 -14.73 3.22
CA GLN A 61 30.97 -13.75 4.30
C GLN A 61 31.04 -12.29 3.79
N GLN A 62 31.87 -12.02 2.79
CA GLN A 62 31.94 -10.70 2.13
C GLN A 62 30.76 -10.48 1.18
N ASN A 63 30.31 -11.54 0.48
CA ASN A 63 29.12 -11.49 -0.36
C ASN A 63 27.85 -11.16 0.46
N LEU A 64 27.73 -11.74 1.66
CA LEU A 64 26.66 -11.39 2.59
C LEU A 64 26.76 -9.94 3.07
N ALA A 65 27.97 -9.45 3.39
CA ALA A 65 28.18 -8.06 3.80
C ALA A 65 27.87 -7.04 2.69
N ASN A 66 28.04 -7.42 1.43
CA ASN A 66 27.76 -6.58 0.27
C ASN A 66 26.33 -6.72 -0.26
N PHE A 67 25.58 -7.75 0.14
CA PHE A 67 24.25 -8.04 -0.38
C PHE A 67 23.32 -6.83 -0.32
N SER A 68 23.21 -6.15 0.84
CA SER A 68 22.33 -4.99 0.97
C SER A 68 22.70 -3.83 0.03
N LYS A 69 24.00 -3.66 -0.29
CA LYS A 69 24.46 -2.66 -1.27
C LYS A 69 24.10 -3.07 -2.68
N THR A 70 24.35 -4.32 -3.05
CA THR A 70 24.00 -4.88 -4.36
C THR A 70 22.49 -4.85 -4.59
N PHE A 71 21.71 -5.25 -3.59
CA PHE A 71 20.26 -5.18 -3.61
C PHE A 71 19.80 -3.74 -3.83
N THR A 72 20.40 -2.78 -3.11
CA THR A 72 20.11 -1.34 -3.29
C THR A 72 20.41 -0.84 -4.70
N PHE A 73 21.56 -1.21 -5.25
CA PHE A 73 21.92 -0.88 -6.62
C PHE A 73 20.91 -1.45 -7.62
N VAL A 74 20.58 -2.74 -7.50
CA VAL A 74 19.63 -3.41 -8.39
C VAL A 74 18.25 -2.75 -8.31
N SER A 75 17.77 -2.42 -7.11
CA SER A 75 16.50 -1.72 -6.94
C SER A 75 16.46 -0.40 -7.71
N HIS A 76 17.51 0.42 -7.60
CA HIS A 76 17.60 1.68 -8.34
C HIS A 76 17.54 1.43 -9.86
N GLN A 77 18.30 0.45 -10.36
CA GLN A 77 18.33 0.15 -11.79
C GLN A 77 17.02 -0.44 -12.31
N LEU A 78 16.31 -1.25 -11.50
CA LEU A 78 14.97 -1.73 -11.85
C LEU A 78 13.99 -0.56 -11.99
N ALA A 79 14.01 0.42 -11.07
CA ALA A 79 13.22 1.64 -11.17
C ALA A 79 13.52 2.41 -12.46
N VAL A 80 14.79 2.69 -12.74
CA VAL A 80 15.23 3.37 -13.97
C VAL A 80 14.73 2.62 -15.22
N LYS A 81 14.87 1.29 -15.24
CA LYS A 81 14.42 0.46 -16.35
C LYS A 81 12.89 0.52 -16.53
N ALA A 82 12.13 0.50 -15.44
CA ALA A 82 10.67 0.61 -15.47
C ALA A 82 10.21 1.98 -16.00
N VAL A 83 10.82 3.06 -15.50
CA VAL A 83 10.59 4.43 -16.00
C VAL A 83 10.86 4.52 -17.50
N ASN A 84 12.02 4.04 -17.96
CA ASN A 84 12.38 4.07 -19.38
C ASN A 84 11.46 3.21 -20.25
N ALA A 85 10.91 2.12 -19.71
CA ALA A 85 9.93 1.29 -20.41
C ALA A 85 8.61 2.05 -20.59
N VAL A 86 8.10 2.70 -19.54
CA VAL A 86 6.88 3.51 -19.59
C VAL A 86 7.04 4.72 -20.52
N VAL A 87 8.15 5.45 -20.43
CA VAL A 87 8.41 6.63 -21.27
C VAL A 87 8.35 6.25 -22.75
N ARG A 88 9.11 5.25 -23.18
CA ARG A 88 9.13 4.76 -24.57
C ARG A 88 7.75 4.30 -25.04
N ASN A 89 6.99 3.64 -24.17
CA ASN A 89 5.64 3.18 -24.51
C ASN A 89 4.63 4.33 -24.64
N SER A 90 4.87 5.46 -23.96
CA SER A 90 3.98 6.62 -23.93
C SER A 90 4.27 7.71 -24.99
N GLU A 91 5.33 7.57 -25.79
CA GLU A 91 5.86 8.62 -26.69
C GLU A 91 4.92 9.02 -27.87
N ASN A 92 3.73 8.43 -27.99
CA ASN A 92 2.83 8.65 -29.14
C ASN A 92 1.43 9.19 -28.82
N VAL A 93 1.13 9.61 -27.58
CA VAL A 93 -0.22 10.11 -27.22
C VAL A 93 -0.34 11.61 -27.52
N LYS A 94 -0.73 11.96 -28.76
CA LYS A 94 -0.97 13.36 -29.17
C LYS A 94 -2.15 13.96 -28.38
N GLY A 95 -1.94 15.15 -27.80
CA GLY A 95 -3.01 15.96 -27.20
C GLY A 95 -3.32 15.66 -25.73
N MET A 96 -2.56 14.80 -25.05
CA MET A 96 -2.65 14.57 -23.60
C MET A 96 -1.40 15.07 -22.90
N SER A 97 -1.57 15.67 -21.71
CA SER A 97 -0.44 16.03 -20.84
C SER A 97 -0.14 14.87 -19.88
N GLY A 98 1.15 14.68 -19.57
CA GLY A 98 1.58 13.75 -18.52
C GLY A 98 1.27 14.35 -17.15
N LEU A 99 0.55 13.61 -16.32
CA LEU A 99 0.03 14.13 -15.06
C LEU A 99 0.90 13.74 -13.86
N VAL A 100 1.20 12.45 -13.78
CA VAL A 100 1.90 11.81 -12.68
C VAL A 100 2.72 10.69 -13.28
N GLN A 101 3.99 10.61 -12.89
CA GLN A 101 4.87 9.49 -13.17
C GLN A 101 5.67 9.20 -11.92
N ASP A 102 5.53 8.00 -11.39
CA ASP A 102 6.32 7.57 -10.25
C ASP A 102 6.57 6.06 -10.32
N SER A 103 7.62 5.61 -9.65
CA SER A 103 8.08 4.23 -9.63
C SER A 103 8.28 3.75 -8.21
N VAL A 104 7.67 2.62 -7.91
CA VAL A 104 7.83 1.93 -6.63
C VAL A 104 8.67 0.69 -6.84
N VAL A 105 9.63 0.47 -5.95
CA VAL A 105 10.51 -0.70 -5.95
C VAL A 105 10.31 -1.48 -4.67
N GLY A 106 10.29 -2.81 -4.76
CA GLY A 106 10.11 -3.63 -3.59
C GLY A 106 10.28 -5.11 -3.83
N LEU A 107 9.84 -5.87 -2.83
CA LEU A 107 9.91 -7.32 -2.81
C LEU A 107 8.51 -7.92 -2.63
N TRP A 108 8.01 -8.63 -3.64
CA TRP A 108 6.80 -9.44 -3.52
C TRP A 108 7.12 -10.81 -2.97
N ARG A 109 6.61 -11.09 -1.76
CA ARG A 109 6.73 -12.41 -1.13
C ARG A 109 5.70 -13.35 -1.75
N TYR A 110 6.12 -14.53 -2.20
CA TYR A 110 5.25 -15.57 -2.75
C TYR A 110 4.37 -15.04 -3.90
N PRO A 111 4.98 -14.56 -5.00
CA PRO A 111 4.25 -14.09 -6.16
C PRO A 111 3.40 -15.23 -6.73
N THR A 112 2.09 -15.04 -6.76
CA THR A 112 1.17 -16.00 -7.40
C THR A 112 0.67 -15.49 -8.76
N GLY A 113 0.92 -14.23 -9.08
CA GLY A 113 0.52 -13.62 -10.35
C GLY A 113 -1.00 -13.51 -10.44
N LEU A 114 -1.59 -14.23 -11.40
CA LEU A 114 -3.04 -14.32 -11.59
C LEU A 114 -3.62 -15.54 -10.86
N SER A 115 -4.81 -15.37 -10.31
CA SER A 115 -5.68 -16.43 -9.82
C SER A 115 -6.22 -17.29 -10.98
N HIS A 116 -6.87 -18.40 -10.64
CA HIS A 116 -7.50 -19.30 -11.62
C HIS A 116 -8.56 -18.63 -12.51
N ASN A 117 -9.14 -17.50 -12.07
CA ASN A 117 -10.10 -16.73 -12.85
C ASN A 117 -9.43 -15.66 -13.74
N GLY A 118 -8.10 -15.62 -13.80
CA GLY A 118 -7.36 -14.60 -14.55
C GLY A 118 -7.30 -13.24 -13.86
N GLU A 119 -7.79 -13.13 -12.62
CA GLU A 119 -7.71 -11.90 -11.81
C GLU A 119 -6.38 -11.85 -11.05
N PRO A 120 -5.76 -10.68 -10.81
CA PRO A 120 -4.58 -10.57 -9.97
C PRO A 120 -4.81 -11.19 -8.60
N SER A 121 -3.78 -11.81 -8.03
CA SER A 121 -3.83 -12.26 -6.64
C SER A 121 -4.18 -11.10 -5.71
N THR A 122 -4.93 -11.39 -4.63
CA THR A 122 -5.43 -10.36 -3.71
C THR A 122 -4.33 -9.44 -3.19
N SER A 123 -3.15 -9.97 -2.87
CA SER A 123 -2.02 -9.14 -2.40
C SER A 123 -1.46 -8.25 -3.49
N MET A 124 -1.30 -8.76 -4.72
CA MET A 124 -0.79 -7.95 -5.83
C MET A 124 -1.79 -6.87 -6.25
N TYR A 125 -3.09 -7.17 -6.20
CA TYR A 125 -4.15 -6.19 -6.40
C TYR A 125 -4.13 -5.10 -5.33
N GLN A 126 -4.05 -5.47 -4.05
CA GLN A 126 -4.02 -4.53 -2.93
C GLN A 126 -2.81 -3.60 -3.00
N ASP A 127 -1.62 -4.16 -3.28
CA ASP A 127 -0.39 -3.38 -3.41
C ASP A 127 -0.47 -2.43 -4.62
N LEU A 128 -0.93 -2.90 -5.78
CA LEU A 128 -1.12 -2.06 -6.97
C LEU A 128 -2.15 -0.94 -6.74
N SER A 129 -3.28 -1.28 -6.10
CA SER A 129 -4.34 -0.34 -5.74
C SER A 129 -3.80 0.78 -4.84
N ALA A 130 -2.96 0.42 -3.88
CA ALA A 130 -2.32 1.37 -2.98
C ALA A 130 -1.30 2.27 -3.68
N ILE A 131 -0.46 1.70 -4.54
CA ILE A 131 0.49 2.46 -5.36
C ILE A 131 -0.27 3.49 -6.18
N MET A 132 -1.29 3.07 -6.95
CA MET A 132 -2.12 3.96 -7.77
C MET A 132 -2.83 5.01 -6.92
N GLY A 133 -3.46 4.61 -5.81
CA GLY A 133 -4.15 5.54 -4.91
C GLY A 133 -3.22 6.56 -4.26
N SER A 134 -1.99 6.18 -3.89
CA SER A 134 -1.00 7.10 -3.31
C SER A 134 -0.47 8.12 -4.31
N MET A 135 -0.52 7.78 -5.60
CA MET A 135 -0.15 8.64 -6.72
C MET A 135 -1.32 9.49 -7.25
N ASN A 136 -2.49 9.42 -6.61
CA ASN A 136 -3.74 10.04 -7.10
C ASN A 136 -4.08 9.63 -8.54
N ILE A 137 -3.78 8.38 -8.91
CA ILE A 137 -4.14 7.78 -10.20
C ILE A 137 -5.52 7.12 -10.06
N PRO A 138 -6.45 7.32 -11.02
CA PRO A 138 -7.79 6.75 -10.94
C PRO A 138 -7.77 5.23 -10.79
N VAL A 139 -8.19 4.75 -9.63
CA VAL A 139 -8.29 3.31 -9.31
C VAL A 139 -9.55 2.66 -9.90
N SER A 140 -10.53 3.48 -10.26
CA SER A 140 -11.76 3.07 -10.95
C SER A 140 -12.34 4.25 -11.72
N TRP A 141 -13.20 3.98 -12.69
CA TRP A 141 -13.95 5.02 -13.41
C TRP A 141 -15.29 4.49 -13.91
N THR A 142 -16.23 5.38 -14.17
CA THR A 142 -17.54 5.00 -14.74
C THR A 142 -17.60 5.43 -16.19
N ASP A 143 -17.95 4.50 -17.09
CA ASP A 143 -18.09 4.80 -18.51
C ASP A 143 -19.43 5.47 -18.83
N SER A 144 -19.62 5.85 -20.10
CA SER A 144 -20.84 6.50 -20.56
C SER A 144 -22.10 5.62 -20.47
N SER A 145 -21.94 4.30 -20.30
CA SER A 145 -23.05 3.36 -20.07
C SER A 145 -23.45 3.27 -18.59
N GLY A 146 -22.71 3.94 -17.69
CA GLY A 146 -22.91 3.86 -16.25
C GLY A 146 -22.21 2.65 -15.61
N LYS A 147 -21.44 1.88 -16.38
CA LYS A 147 -20.68 0.74 -15.85
C LYS A 147 -19.41 1.24 -15.18
N THR A 148 -19.19 0.80 -13.94
CA THR A 148 -17.92 1.02 -13.23
C THR A 148 -16.87 0.02 -13.71
N ASN A 149 -15.74 0.54 -14.16
CA ASN A 149 -14.57 -0.21 -14.58
C ASN A 149 -13.48 -0.11 -13.49
N ASP A 150 -12.84 -1.25 -13.18
CA ASP A 150 -11.80 -1.37 -12.17
C ASP A 150 -10.43 -1.28 -12.83
N THR A 151 -9.87 -0.07 -12.85
CA THR A 151 -8.59 0.20 -13.50
C THR A 151 -7.43 -0.56 -12.88
N VAL A 152 -7.45 -0.76 -11.56
CA VAL A 152 -6.42 -1.54 -10.86
C VAL A 152 -6.45 -2.97 -11.35
N ASN A 153 -7.64 -3.53 -11.50
CA ASN A 153 -7.80 -4.88 -12.01
C ASN A 153 -7.29 -5.01 -13.45
N ASP A 154 -7.70 -4.10 -14.32
CA ASP A 154 -7.33 -4.12 -15.75
C ASP A 154 -5.80 -4.03 -15.94
N ILE A 155 -5.14 -3.11 -15.23
CA ILE A 155 -3.67 -3.00 -15.23
C ILE A 155 -3.03 -4.23 -14.61
N GLY A 156 -3.54 -4.70 -13.47
CA GLY A 156 -2.98 -5.85 -12.75
C GLY A 156 -3.01 -7.12 -13.59
N LYS A 157 -4.10 -7.37 -14.33
CA LYS A 157 -4.22 -8.51 -15.26
C LYS A 157 -3.09 -8.51 -16.27
N ALA A 158 -2.83 -7.37 -16.89
CA ALA A 158 -1.78 -7.23 -17.88
C ALA A 158 -0.38 -7.36 -17.26
N LEU A 159 -0.10 -6.66 -16.16
CA LEU A 159 1.24 -6.65 -15.54
C LEU A 159 1.64 -7.99 -14.91
N PHE A 160 0.68 -8.80 -14.46
CA PHE A 160 0.94 -10.04 -13.74
C PHE A 160 0.65 -11.31 -14.54
N ALA A 161 0.27 -11.19 -15.81
CA ALA A 161 0.01 -12.32 -16.70
C ALA A 161 1.19 -13.29 -16.83
N SER A 162 2.43 -12.80 -16.72
CA SER A 162 3.65 -13.61 -16.85
C SER A 162 4.26 -14.06 -15.51
N THR A 163 3.59 -13.78 -14.40
CA THR A 163 4.16 -13.90 -13.05
C THR A 163 3.80 -15.22 -12.34
N SER A 164 3.43 -16.26 -13.09
CA SER A 164 3.06 -17.57 -12.53
C SER A 164 4.31 -18.33 -12.02
N LEU A 165 4.13 -19.20 -11.02
CA LEU A 165 5.22 -20.04 -10.47
C LEU A 165 5.93 -20.89 -11.56
N GLU A 166 5.16 -21.37 -12.54
CA GLU A 166 5.68 -22.09 -13.71
C GLU A 166 6.53 -21.18 -14.61
N GLY A 167 6.18 -19.91 -14.72
CA GLY A 167 6.95 -18.90 -15.47
C GLY A 167 8.22 -18.43 -14.75
N LEU A 168 8.26 -18.49 -13.41
CA LEU A 168 9.40 -17.99 -12.63
C LEU A 168 10.59 -18.96 -12.56
N SER A 169 10.33 -20.27 -12.53
CA SER A 169 11.40 -21.27 -12.39
C SER A 169 12.39 -21.25 -13.58
N PRO A 170 11.94 -21.17 -14.85
CA PRO A 170 12.85 -21.06 -16.01
C PRO A 170 13.69 -19.78 -16.02
N LEU A 171 13.22 -18.69 -15.39
CA LEU A 171 13.95 -17.42 -15.37
C LEU A 171 15.24 -17.51 -14.54
N LEU A 172 15.30 -18.36 -13.52
CA LEU A 172 16.50 -18.53 -12.69
C LEU A 172 17.67 -19.15 -13.44
N GLU A 173 17.38 -19.98 -14.44
CA GLU A 173 18.37 -20.60 -15.30
C GLU A 173 18.62 -19.80 -16.59
N SER A 174 17.84 -18.74 -16.82
CA SER A 174 18.01 -17.85 -17.97
C SER A 174 19.30 -17.03 -17.88
N GLU A 175 19.92 -16.81 -19.04
CA GLU A 175 21.02 -15.84 -19.19
C GLU A 175 20.57 -14.42 -18.80
N ASN A 176 19.30 -14.10 -19.02
CA ASN A 176 18.67 -12.87 -18.58
C ASN A 176 17.41 -13.17 -17.75
N PRO A 177 17.49 -13.12 -16.41
CA PRO A 177 16.37 -13.41 -15.52
C PRO A 177 15.41 -12.21 -15.38
N ILE A 178 15.72 -11.06 -15.99
CA ILE A 178 14.96 -9.82 -15.81
C ILE A 178 13.87 -9.72 -16.87
N VAL A 179 12.63 -9.70 -16.41
CA VAL A 179 11.44 -9.55 -17.23
C VAL A 179 10.98 -8.09 -17.21
N THR A 180 10.40 -7.62 -18.31
CA THR A 180 9.71 -6.33 -18.40
C THR A 180 8.36 -6.57 -19.05
N VAL A 181 7.29 -6.27 -18.31
CA VAL A 181 5.91 -6.35 -18.79
C VAL A 181 5.35 -4.94 -18.88
N LEU A 182 4.69 -4.62 -19.98
CA LEU A 182 4.01 -3.35 -20.19
C LEU A 182 2.49 -3.56 -20.10
N ALA A 183 1.78 -2.58 -19.57
CA ALA A 183 0.33 -2.56 -19.50
C ALA A 183 -0.21 -1.17 -19.85
N GLU A 184 -1.41 -1.17 -20.42
CA GLU A 184 -2.18 0.04 -20.64
C GLU A 184 -3.63 -0.19 -20.24
N ALA A 185 -4.26 0.82 -19.66
CA ALA A 185 -5.69 0.80 -19.37
C ALA A 185 -6.30 2.18 -19.62
N PRO A 186 -7.51 2.24 -20.19
CA PRO A 186 -8.24 3.49 -20.29
C PRO A 186 -8.71 3.96 -18.91
N THR A 187 -8.86 5.28 -18.79
CA THR A 187 -9.60 5.94 -17.70
C THR A 187 -10.68 6.83 -18.31
N GLN A 188 -11.53 7.44 -17.49
CA GLN A 188 -12.59 8.35 -17.98
C GLN A 188 -12.07 9.46 -18.90
N ASP A 189 -10.86 9.95 -18.63
CA ASP A 189 -10.31 11.17 -19.23
C ASP A 189 -8.88 10.97 -19.75
N GLY A 190 -8.45 9.73 -19.96
CA GLY A 190 -7.04 9.45 -20.22
C GLY A 190 -6.67 7.99 -20.34
N ILE A 191 -5.37 7.73 -20.28
CA ILE A 191 -4.75 6.41 -20.37
C ILE A 191 -3.71 6.29 -19.27
N ILE A 192 -3.69 5.12 -18.61
CA ILE A 192 -2.60 4.73 -17.74
C ILE A 192 -1.66 3.84 -18.53
N HIS A 193 -0.38 4.16 -18.48
CA HIS A 193 0.72 3.32 -18.95
C HIS A 193 1.47 2.81 -17.73
N ALA A 194 1.72 1.51 -17.66
CA ALA A 194 2.46 0.91 -16.58
C ALA A 194 3.54 -0.05 -17.10
N ALA A 195 4.61 -0.18 -16.33
CA ALA A 195 5.63 -1.20 -16.56
C ALA A 195 5.93 -1.92 -15.25
N HIS A 196 6.06 -3.24 -15.31
CA HIS A 196 6.52 -4.08 -14.22
C HIS A 196 7.83 -4.74 -14.66
N VAL A 197 8.92 -4.40 -13.98
CA VAL A 197 10.26 -4.96 -14.23
C VAL A 197 10.65 -5.79 -13.01
N TYR A 198 10.97 -7.06 -13.20
CA TYR A 198 11.24 -7.95 -12.07
C TYR A 198 12.18 -9.09 -12.42
N TYR A 199 12.74 -9.73 -11.39
CA TYR A 199 13.37 -11.05 -11.47
C TYR A 199 13.06 -11.86 -10.20
N PRO A 200 13.01 -13.19 -10.28
CA PRO A 200 12.79 -14.04 -9.12
C PRO A 200 14.06 -14.18 -8.25
N ILE A 201 13.85 -14.24 -6.93
CA ILE A 201 14.83 -14.58 -5.91
C ILE A 201 14.39 -15.91 -5.26
N PRO A 202 15.19 -16.98 -5.33
CA PRO A 202 14.91 -18.22 -4.63
C PRO A 202 15.01 -18.04 -3.12
N MET A 203 14.00 -18.47 -2.37
CA MET A 203 13.97 -18.35 -0.90
C MET A 203 14.32 -19.65 -0.16
N GLY A 204 14.58 -20.75 -0.89
CA GLY A 204 15.45 -21.82 -0.41
C GLY A 204 14.92 -22.79 0.67
N LYS A 205 13.63 -22.80 1.04
CA LYS A 205 13.08 -23.91 1.86
C LYS A 205 12.50 -25.04 1.01
N SER A 206 12.11 -24.75 -0.23
CA SER A 206 11.74 -25.72 -1.27
C SER A 206 11.97 -25.12 -2.66
N THR A 207 11.94 -25.94 -3.71
CA THR A 207 12.16 -25.52 -5.11
C THR A 207 11.04 -24.66 -5.71
N LEU A 208 10.03 -24.27 -4.92
CA LEU A 208 8.86 -23.50 -5.36
C LEU A 208 8.65 -22.21 -4.57
N GLU A 209 9.57 -21.85 -3.67
CA GLU A 209 9.47 -20.64 -2.87
C GLU A 209 10.30 -19.52 -3.47
N TYR A 210 9.60 -18.57 -4.10
CA TYR A 210 10.20 -17.40 -4.73
C TYR A 210 9.71 -16.11 -4.07
N SER A 211 10.57 -15.09 -4.13
CA SER A 211 10.15 -13.70 -4.02
C SER A 211 10.46 -12.98 -5.34
N LEU A 212 9.74 -11.90 -5.68
CA LEU A 212 10.13 -11.04 -6.80
C LEU A 212 10.76 -9.79 -6.28
N HIS A 213 11.98 -9.52 -6.70
CA HIS A 213 12.51 -8.17 -6.61
C HIS A 213 12.06 -7.42 -7.86
N SER A 214 11.20 -6.42 -7.65
CA SER A 214 10.45 -5.77 -8.70
C SER A 214 10.43 -4.26 -8.58
N ALA A 215 10.23 -3.60 -9.71
CA ALA A 215 9.84 -2.21 -9.82
C ALA A 215 8.57 -2.10 -10.67
N ILE A 216 7.60 -1.32 -10.20
CA ILE A 216 6.45 -0.89 -10.99
C ILE A 216 6.56 0.62 -11.21
N CYS A 217 6.53 1.04 -12.48
CA CYS A 217 6.35 2.43 -12.85
C CYS A 217 4.95 2.61 -13.42
N ILE A 218 4.25 3.67 -13.00
CA ILE A 218 2.94 4.02 -13.54
C ILE A 218 2.98 5.48 -14.00
N LYS A 219 2.45 5.74 -15.19
CA LYS A 219 2.26 7.06 -15.75
C LYS A 219 0.81 7.23 -16.16
N CYS A 220 0.18 8.31 -15.72
CA CYS A 220 -1.15 8.69 -16.18
C CYS A 220 -1.03 9.85 -17.17
N THR A 221 -1.66 9.72 -18.33
CA THR A 221 -1.86 10.80 -19.30
C THR A 221 -3.33 11.13 -19.38
N THR A 222 -3.69 12.42 -19.31
CA THR A 222 -5.09 12.85 -19.36
C THR A 222 -5.26 14.13 -20.19
N ASN A 223 -6.50 14.37 -20.61
CA ASN A 223 -6.94 15.62 -21.24
C ASN A 223 -7.47 16.66 -20.23
N LYS A 224 -7.55 16.35 -18.93
CA LYS A 224 -7.97 17.27 -17.86
C LYS A 224 -6.78 17.80 -17.06
N ASP A 225 -6.98 18.97 -16.44
CA ASP A 225 -5.98 19.55 -15.54
C ASP A 225 -5.73 18.65 -14.31
N ALA A 226 -4.46 18.49 -13.92
CA ALA A 226 -4.00 17.63 -12.82
C ALA A 226 -4.74 17.84 -11.49
N GLN A 227 -5.07 19.10 -11.20
CA GLN A 227 -5.73 19.48 -9.95
C GLN A 227 -7.18 18.97 -9.89
N ALA A 228 -7.87 18.88 -11.03
CA ALA A 228 -9.24 18.36 -11.09
C ALA A 228 -9.28 16.84 -10.85
N LEU A 229 -8.26 16.11 -11.30
CA LEU A 229 -8.16 14.66 -11.09
C LEU A 229 -7.85 14.31 -9.62
N SER A 230 -6.96 15.07 -8.99
CA SER A 230 -6.61 14.90 -7.57
C SER A 230 -7.80 15.21 -6.65
N ALA A 231 -8.55 16.28 -6.93
CA ALA A 231 -9.72 16.67 -6.14
C ALA A 231 -10.88 15.65 -6.23
N ALA A 232 -10.99 14.89 -7.32
CA ALA A 232 -12.01 13.86 -7.49
C ALA A 232 -11.72 12.56 -6.72
N GLN A 233 -10.49 12.35 -6.24
CA GLN A 233 -10.06 11.11 -5.58
C GLN A 233 -9.82 11.25 -4.08
N ASP A 234 -9.69 12.48 -3.58
CA ASP A 234 -9.59 12.75 -2.14
C ASP A 234 -10.96 12.52 -1.47
N HIS A 235 -11.27 11.25 -1.18
CA HIS A 235 -12.31 10.89 -0.20
C HIS A 235 -11.78 11.07 1.22
N PHE A 236 -11.31 12.28 1.51
CA PHE A 236 -10.89 12.68 2.85
C PHE A 236 -12.03 13.45 3.52
N THR A 237 -12.67 12.84 4.50
CA THR A 237 -13.65 13.51 5.36
C THR A 237 -13.00 13.77 6.70
N MET A 238 -12.81 15.05 7.07
CA MET A 238 -12.60 15.43 8.47
C MET A 238 -13.90 15.97 9.04
N ALA A 239 -14.33 15.40 10.15
CA ALA A 239 -15.16 16.12 11.09
C ALA A 239 -14.19 16.92 11.99
N ASN A 240 -14.23 18.25 11.93
CA ASN A 240 -13.50 19.12 12.86
C ASN A 240 -14.16 19.06 14.25
N THR A 241 -14.22 17.88 14.85
CA THR A 241 -14.73 17.68 16.20
C THR A 241 -13.53 17.70 17.13
N PRO A 242 -13.48 18.63 18.11
CA PRO A 242 -12.49 18.53 19.18
C PRO A 242 -12.63 17.15 19.83
N VAL A 243 -11.49 16.50 20.13
CA VAL A 243 -11.51 15.24 20.89
C VAL A 243 -11.97 15.57 22.30
N ASP A 244 -13.04 14.95 22.75
CA ASP A 244 -13.57 15.15 24.09
C ASP A 244 -12.63 14.54 25.14
N GLU A 245 -12.58 15.19 26.30
CA GLU A 245 -11.98 14.59 27.48
C GLU A 245 -12.77 13.34 27.91
N ASP A 246 -12.09 12.37 28.52
CA ASP A 246 -12.66 11.08 28.93
C ASP A 246 -13.12 10.21 27.74
N SER A 247 -12.28 10.15 26.69
CA SER A 247 -12.58 9.41 25.47
C SER A 247 -11.38 8.65 24.91
N TRP A 248 -11.67 7.60 24.15
CA TRP A 248 -10.69 6.90 23.33
C TRP A 248 -10.70 7.48 21.93
N LEU A 249 -9.52 7.73 21.37
CA LEU A 249 -9.35 7.93 19.93
C LEU A 249 -8.70 6.68 19.34
N VAL A 250 -9.40 6.03 18.43
CA VAL A 250 -8.99 4.75 17.85
C VAL A 250 -8.77 4.94 16.35
N THR A 251 -7.59 4.58 15.87
CA THR A 251 -7.29 4.50 14.44
C THR A 251 -7.52 3.07 13.97
N LEU A 252 -8.39 2.90 12.98
CA LEU A 252 -8.77 1.61 12.42
C LEU A 252 -8.49 1.61 10.92
N ASN A 253 -8.01 0.47 10.42
CA ASN A 253 -7.86 0.21 8.99
C ASN A 253 -8.93 -0.78 8.54
N ILE A 254 -9.73 -0.35 7.56
CA ILE A 254 -10.74 -1.14 6.86
C ILE A 254 -10.12 -1.56 5.52
N THR A 255 -10.05 -2.86 5.22
CA THR A 255 -9.61 -3.32 3.89
C THR A 255 -10.84 -3.72 3.09
N TRP A 256 -11.14 -2.95 2.05
CA TRP A 256 -12.24 -3.23 1.14
C TRP A 256 -11.87 -4.34 0.15
N ALA A 257 -12.90 -5.00 -0.39
CA ALA A 257 -12.71 -6.10 -1.32
C ALA A 257 -12.13 -5.66 -2.68
N SER A 258 -12.41 -4.43 -3.11
CA SER A 258 -11.94 -3.85 -4.36
C SER A 258 -11.88 -2.33 -4.26
N ALA A 259 -11.06 -1.70 -5.11
CA ALA A 259 -10.92 -0.25 -5.17
C ALA A 259 -12.25 0.45 -5.56
N PRO A 260 -13.04 -0.04 -6.53
CA PRO A 260 -14.36 0.53 -6.82
C PRO A 260 -15.32 0.54 -5.63
N VAL A 261 -15.29 -0.49 -4.77
CA VAL A 261 -16.11 -0.52 -3.56
C VAL A 261 -15.60 0.50 -2.54
N ALA A 262 -14.28 0.57 -2.35
CA ALA A 262 -13.65 1.51 -1.42
C ALA A 262 -13.95 2.98 -1.77
N THR A 263 -13.91 3.34 -3.05
CA THR A 263 -14.12 4.71 -3.54
C THR A 263 -15.58 5.03 -3.88
N SER A 264 -16.49 4.06 -3.76
CA SER A 264 -17.91 4.27 -4.03
C SER A 264 -18.51 5.29 -3.07
N GLN A 265 -18.97 6.43 -3.60
CA GLN A 265 -19.65 7.46 -2.81
C GLN A 265 -20.87 6.90 -2.08
N ALA A 266 -21.61 5.98 -2.69
CA ALA A 266 -22.78 5.35 -2.07
C ALA A 266 -22.38 4.52 -0.84
N VAL A 267 -21.33 3.69 -0.96
CA VAL A 267 -20.81 2.89 0.15
C VAL A 267 -20.26 3.79 1.26
N GLN A 268 -19.47 4.81 0.90
CA GLN A 268 -18.87 5.72 1.87
C GLN A 268 -19.92 6.56 2.62
N SER A 269 -20.90 7.12 1.91
CA SER A 269 -22.01 7.84 2.54
C SER A 269 -22.85 6.92 3.43
N LYS A 270 -23.08 5.66 3.01
CA LYS A 270 -23.83 4.70 3.83
C LYS A 270 -23.07 4.29 5.08
N PHE A 271 -21.76 4.06 4.97
CA PHE A 271 -20.90 3.78 6.12
C PHE A 271 -20.95 4.92 7.15
N GLN A 272 -20.80 6.17 6.70
CA GLN A 272 -20.89 7.35 7.57
C GLN A 272 -22.28 7.49 8.21
N GLU A 273 -23.35 7.22 7.46
CA GLU A 273 -24.72 7.21 7.97
C GLU A 273 -24.90 6.16 9.07
N ILE A 274 -24.42 4.93 8.87
CA ILE A 274 -24.58 3.84 9.84
C ILE A 274 -23.82 4.14 11.13
N ILE A 275 -22.58 4.64 11.03
CA ILE A 275 -21.80 5.04 12.21
C ILE A 275 -22.54 6.14 12.98
N SER A 276 -22.97 7.20 12.31
CA SER A 276 -23.62 8.35 12.97
C SER A 276 -25.00 8.01 13.56
N LYS A 277 -25.80 7.15 12.92
CA LYS A 277 -27.17 6.84 13.38
C LYS A 277 -27.28 5.62 14.27
N SER A 278 -26.53 4.55 13.98
CA SER A 278 -26.68 3.25 14.66
C SER A 278 -25.72 3.08 15.84
N TYR A 279 -24.64 3.87 15.88
CA TYR A 279 -23.62 3.80 16.91
C TYR A 279 -23.39 5.18 17.53
N SER A 280 -24.41 5.73 18.19
CA SER A 280 -24.41 7.10 18.74
C SER A 280 -23.31 7.41 19.77
N ALA A 281 -22.64 6.38 20.30
CA ALA A 281 -21.49 6.52 21.20
C ALA A 281 -20.15 6.62 20.47
N LEU A 282 -20.16 6.55 19.13
CA LEU A 282 -19.02 6.73 18.25
C LEU A 282 -19.15 8.03 17.47
N SER A 283 -18.02 8.70 17.26
CA SER A 283 -17.90 9.83 16.35
C SER A 283 -16.80 9.53 15.33
N LEU A 284 -17.13 9.69 14.04
CA LEU A 284 -16.15 9.59 12.97
C LEU A 284 -15.41 10.92 12.83
N VAL A 285 -14.17 10.97 13.33
CA VAL A 285 -13.32 12.17 13.33
C VAL A 285 -12.66 12.38 11.98
N ALA A 286 -12.12 11.30 11.42
CA ALA A 286 -11.49 11.34 10.10
C ALA A 286 -11.72 10.03 9.35
N SER A 287 -11.79 10.14 8.03
CA SER A 287 -11.83 9.01 7.11
C SER A 287 -11.02 9.34 5.87
N ARG A 288 -10.10 8.46 5.49
CA ARG A 288 -9.30 8.57 4.27
C ARG A 288 -9.29 7.24 3.54
N VAL A 289 -9.58 7.24 2.24
CA VAL A 289 -9.46 6.06 1.37
C VAL A 289 -8.21 6.19 0.50
N ILE A 290 -7.42 5.13 0.39
CA ILE A 290 -6.28 4.98 -0.52
C ILE A 290 -6.33 3.57 -1.13
N GLY A 291 -6.70 3.49 -2.41
CA GLY A 291 -6.89 2.21 -3.07
C GLY A 291 -7.99 1.37 -2.39
N THR A 292 -7.65 0.19 -1.90
CA THR A 292 -8.56 -0.67 -1.12
C THR A 292 -8.56 -0.38 0.38
N LEU A 293 -7.63 0.43 0.87
CA LEU A 293 -7.47 0.69 2.30
C LEU A 293 -8.21 1.96 2.69
N GLN A 294 -9.04 1.89 3.72
CA GLN A 294 -9.60 3.06 4.37
C GLN A 294 -9.10 3.15 5.81
N THR A 295 -8.45 4.26 6.12
CA THR A 295 -8.06 4.60 7.50
C THR A 295 -9.13 5.51 8.08
N VAL A 296 -9.74 5.07 9.19
CA VAL A 296 -10.70 5.86 9.96
C VAL A 296 -10.17 6.16 11.34
N LYS A 297 -10.48 7.36 11.84
CA LYS A 297 -10.29 7.74 13.23
C LYS A 297 -11.66 7.85 13.88
N ILE A 298 -11.90 7.01 14.87
CA ILE A 298 -13.14 6.96 15.63
C ILE A 298 -12.84 7.45 17.05
N GLN A 299 -13.63 8.39 17.51
CA GLN A 299 -13.70 8.73 18.92
C GLN A 299 -14.83 7.94 19.58
N THR A 300 -14.59 7.41 20.77
CA THR A 300 -15.59 6.68 21.56
C THR A 300 -15.46 7.02 23.04
N GLN A 301 -16.56 6.92 23.79
CA GLN A 301 -16.59 7.25 25.21
C GLN A 301 -15.69 6.32 26.04
N ALA A 302 -15.21 6.78 27.21
CA ALA A 302 -14.44 6.01 28.18
C ALA A 302 -14.93 4.59 28.44
N SER A 303 -16.25 4.45 28.56
CA SER A 303 -16.95 3.21 28.89
C SER A 303 -16.92 2.18 27.75
N GLN A 304 -16.54 2.60 26.54
CA GLN A 304 -16.47 1.77 25.36
C GLN A 304 -15.00 1.56 24.96
N SER A 305 -14.59 0.31 24.97
CA SER A 305 -13.21 -0.06 24.65
C SER A 305 -12.90 0.12 23.15
N PRO A 306 -11.62 0.21 22.76
CA PRO A 306 -11.22 0.13 21.35
C PRO A 306 -11.76 -1.10 20.62
N ALA A 307 -11.97 -2.23 21.31
CA ALA A 307 -12.57 -3.43 20.74
C ALA A 307 -14.05 -3.24 20.36
N TYR A 308 -14.80 -2.45 21.13
CA TYR A 308 -16.16 -2.06 20.76
C TYR A 308 -16.16 -1.22 19.47
N ALA A 309 -15.28 -0.22 19.38
CA ALA A 309 -15.15 0.60 18.18
C ALA A 309 -14.78 -0.24 16.95
N GLN A 310 -13.86 -1.21 17.10
CA GLN A 310 -13.51 -2.14 16.02
C GLN A 310 -14.73 -2.96 15.55
N ALA A 311 -15.47 -3.57 16.47
CA ALA A 311 -16.63 -4.40 16.15
C ALA A 311 -17.74 -3.59 15.46
N ALA A 312 -18.01 -2.37 15.95
CA ALA A 312 -19.00 -1.47 15.37
C ALA A 312 -18.60 -1.00 13.96
N VAL A 313 -17.34 -0.63 13.74
CA VAL A 313 -16.83 -0.26 12.41
C VAL A 313 -16.90 -1.43 11.45
N GLN A 314 -16.57 -2.64 11.89
CA GLN A 314 -16.69 -3.84 11.05
C GLN A 314 -18.14 -4.13 10.65
N ALA A 315 -19.07 -4.03 11.60
CA ALA A 315 -20.49 -4.20 11.34
C ALA A 315 -21.02 -3.11 10.37
N ALA A 316 -20.64 -1.85 10.58
CA ALA A 316 -21.03 -0.73 9.73
C ALA A 316 -20.50 -0.87 8.29
N ALA A 317 -19.22 -1.23 8.13
CA ALA A 317 -18.61 -1.43 6.83
C ALA A 317 -19.27 -2.59 6.06
N THR A 318 -19.57 -3.69 6.77
CA THR A 318 -20.27 -4.85 6.18
C THR A 318 -21.69 -4.48 5.73
N ALA A 319 -22.43 -3.75 6.56
CA ALA A 319 -23.79 -3.30 6.23
C ALA A 319 -23.81 -2.30 5.07
N ALA A 320 -22.83 -1.39 4.99
CA ALA A 320 -22.75 -0.39 3.91
C ALA A 320 -22.61 -1.02 2.51
N VAL A 321 -21.92 -2.16 2.40
CA VAL A 321 -21.79 -2.90 1.13
C VAL A 321 -23.07 -3.65 0.80
N ASN A 322 -23.70 -4.29 1.80
CA ASN A 322 -24.90 -5.11 1.58
C ASN A 322 -26.13 -4.27 1.20
N ASP A 323 -26.27 -3.07 1.78
CA ASP A 323 -27.42 -2.19 1.55
C ASP A 323 -27.36 -1.41 0.23
N THR A 324 -26.16 -1.22 -0.34
CA THR A 324 -25.99 -0.41 -1.56
C THR A 324 -26.17 -1.19 -2.86
N GLY A 325 -26.33 -2.51 -2.80
CA GLY A 325 -26.68 -3.33 -3.96
C GLY A 325 -25.71 -3.20 -5.13
N THR A 326 -24.43 -2.91 -4.87
CA THR A 326 -23.41 -2.79 -5.92
C THR A 326 -23.41 -4.05 -6.79
N ASP A 327 -23.59 -3.86 -8.10
CA ASP A 327 -23.81 -4.86 -9.16
C ASP A 327 -23.24 -6.27 -8.91
N ASP A 328 -24.00 -7.27 -9.38
CA ASP A 328 -23.69 -8.72 -9.35
C ASP A 328 -22.35 -9.13 -10.02
N ASN A 329 -21.57 -8.17 -10.55
CA ASN A 329 -20.24 -8.37 -11.14
C ASN A 329 -19.07 -8.01 -10.20
N ALA A 330 -19.31 -7.55 -8.96
CA ALA A 330 -18.25 -7.35 -7.98
C ALA A 330 -17.79 -8.72 -7.42
N PRO A 331 -16.53 -9.18 -7.62
CA PRO A 331 -16.16 -10.58 -7.38
C PRO A 331 -16.26 -11.07 -5.92
N HIS A 332 -16.52 -10.22 -4.93
CA HIS A 332 -16.37 -10.61 -3.52
C HIS A 332 -17.39 -9.93 -2.60
N ARG A 333 -18.57 -10.56 -2.43
CA ARG A 333 -19.33 -10.45 -1.18
C ARG A 333 -18.57 -11.22 -0.10
N ASN A 334 -17.59 -10.61 0.55
CA ASN A 334 -16.83 -11.22 1.64
C ASN A 334 -16.53 -10.22 2.75
N ALA A 335 -16.36 -10.75 3.97
CA ALA A 335 -16.10 -10.01 5.21
C ALA A 335 -15.14 -8.84 5.00
N VAL A 336 -15.51 -7.66 5.48
CA VAL A 336 -14.64 -6.49 5.47
C VAL A 336 -13.75 -6.58 6.71
N PRO A 337 -12.46 -6.99 6.61
CA PRO A 337 -11.60 -7.04 7.77
C PRO A 337 -11.32 -5.63 8.28
N VAL A 338 -11.47 -5.44 9.59
CA VAL A 338 -11.16 -4.20 10.29
C VAL A 338 -10.12 -4.49 11.35
N VAL A 339 -9.02 -3.74 11.34
CA VAL A 339 -7.91 -3.92 12.27
C VAL A 339 -7.62 -2.60 12.99
N VAL A 340 -7.51 -2.64 14.31
CA VAL A 340 -6.99 -1.52 15.11
C VAL A 340 -5.52 -1.36 14.83
N THR A 341 -5.10 -0.18 14.42
CA THR A 341 -3.68 0.15 14.18
C THR A 341 -3.10 1.01 15.29
N ASP A 342 -3.91 1.82 15.96
CA ASP A 342 -3.52 2.64 17.10
C ASP A 342 -4.73 2.96 17.98
N SER A 343 -4.50 3.18 19.26
CA SER A 343 -5.51 3.64 20.21
C SER A 343 -4.88 4.51 21.29
N THR A 344 -5.40 5.72 21.47
CA THR A 344 -4.96 6.66 22.51
C THR A 344 -6.10 6.96 23.47
N TRP A 345 -5.78 6.94 24.77
CA TRP A 345 -6.70 7.32 25.85
C TRP A 345 -6.52 8.80 26.21
N PHE A 346 -7.62 9.56 26.24
CA PHE A 346 -7.65 10.95 26.67
C PHE A 346 -8.37 11.04 28.01
N PRO A 347 -7.66 10.95 29.15
CA PRO A 347 -8.29 11.04 30.45
C PRO A 347 -8.90 12.41 30.69
N LYS A 348 -9.96 12.47 31.49
CA LYS A 348 -10.48 13.72 32.04
C LYS A 348 -9.37 14.44 32.82
N ALA A 349 -9.17 15.73 32.59
CA ALA A 349 -8.20 16.49 33.37
C ALA A 349 -8.62 16.46 34.86
N PHE A 350 -7.76 15.90 35.72
CA PHE A 350 -7.93 15.97 37.17
C PHE A 350 -7.68 17.41 37.64
N PHE A 351 -8.71 18.25 37.60
CA PHE A 351 -8.74 19.47 38.42
C PHE A 351 -9.70 19.23 39.58
N GLU A 352 -9.22 18.52 40.61
CA GLU A 352 -9.80 18.62 41.94
C GLU A 352 -8.91 19.52 42.81
N ALA A 353 -9.53 20.59 43.25
CA ALA A 353 -8.98 21.63 44.10
C ALA A 353 -8.41 21.05 45.39
N ASN A 354 -7.13 21.34 45.64
CA ASN A 354 -6.47 21.01 46.91
C ASN A 354 -6.04 22.30 47.60
N ILE A 355 -7.01 23.18 47.95
CA ILE A 355 -6.83 24.18 49.01
C ILE A 355 -8.18 24.38 49.72
N GLU A 356 -8.51 23.53 50.68
CA GLU A 356 -9.27 23.94 51.87
C GLU A 356 -9.13 22.87 52.95
N HIS A 357 -8.18 23.06 53.86
CA HIS A 357 -8.39 23.07 55.32
C HIS A 357 -7.05 23.03 56.06
N GLY A 358 -6.59 24.22 56.45
CA GLY A 358 -5.56 24.43 57.45
C GLY A 358 -6.02 25.44 58.50
N SER A 359 -7.25 25.30 59.00
CA SER A 359 -7.68 26.01 60.20
C SER A 359 -7.05 25.34 61.42
N VAL A 360 -5.88 25.84 61.84
CA VAL A 360 -5.35 25.56 63.18
C VAL A 360 -6.01 26.53 64.16
N SER A 361 -6.89 26.00 65.01
CA SER A 361 -7.32 26.67 66.23
C SER A 361 -6.23 26.56 67.28
N GLY A 362 -5.82 27.67 67.87
CA GLY A 362 -4.88 27.71 68.99
C GLY A 362 -4.82 29.11 69.58
N SER A 363 -5.69 29.32 70.57
CA SER A 363 -5.76 30.40 71.57
C SER A 363 -4.54 31.32 71.73
N ASP A 364 -4.79 32.64 71.76
CA ASP A 364 -4.42 33.42 72.94
C ASP A 364 -5.33 34.64 73.15
N THR A 365 -5.92 34.67 74.34
CA THR A 365 -6.59 35.78 74.99
C THR A 365 -5.56 36.78 75.53
N THR A 366 -5.72 38.09 75.31
CA THR A 366 -6.13 39.11 76.32
C THR A 366 -5.80 40.54 75.87
N THR A 367 -6.69 41.44 76.25
CA THR A 367 -6.64 42.90 76.25
C THR A 367 -5.52 43.47 77.15
N LYS A 368 -4.59 44.24 76.58
CA LYS A 368 -4.34 45.66 76.90
C LYS A 368 -3.26 46.25 75.99
#